data_AF-A0A8J9W388-F1
#
_entry.id   AF-A0A8J9W388-F1
#
_cell.length_a   1.000
_cell.length_b   1.000
_cell.length_c   1.000
_cell.angle_alpha   90.00
_cell.angle_beta   90.00
_cell.angle_gamma   90.00
#
_symmetry.space_group_name_H-M   'P 1'
#
loop_
_entity.id
_entity.type
_entity.pdbx_description
1 polymer ?
#
loop_
_entity_poly.entity_id
_entity_poly.type
_entity_poly.pdbx_seq_one_letter_code
_entity_poly.pdbx_strand_id
1 'polypeptide(L)'
;MLSSEKTAFVLWVDSLPVCMGVGPPSLSFVAMLFCEDFVPSLLASGRPPKVAPFTDGVRQANRWLGEHPEVRVQRCETVSAAVSPHDGQYCDTRVMSYPAGKPKDVSRFSLRGLRIWYQKAEQEKHPSKPPQITSLDVLPRDHGDKVETFHDVLARLNGLIAENKGQHLLNIQTMVIPGDKKGMDSEETVLPIQTPTKLVRFLRAYLISDEGSPLPPEVHFQDFLPQQVAAGKVSTFSTKLPTFETLSETFAKANKWLEACTDVNLINVEVFDLLLDKEASYCASDPQTCSFSTKKPPFGWLKVVRIYYSTEQGSTPVGKLVDLSFCPEVKEKKTLFHYAKYEELPEVVKKVQLKSEGVGGVPVGVQSVWTYPDWESGKDVFQPNASLHVEPRIDGTELLPQVETIHVCMIVK
;
A
#
# COMPACT_ATOMS: atom_id res chain seq x y z
N MET A 1 56.48 -1.71 22.43
CA MET A 1 55.37 -1.96 21.47
C MET A 1 54.49 -0.73 21.52
N LEU A 2 54.59 0.08 20.47
CA LEU A 2 54.17 1.48 20.43
C LEU A 2 52.69 1.60 20.08
N SER A 3 51.96 2.21 20.99
CA SER A 3 50.62 2.78 20.83
C SER A 3 50.69 3.95 19.85
N SER A 4 49.96 3.90 18.73
CA SER A 4 49.80 5.03 17.82
C SER A 4 48.51 5.77 18.13
N GLU A 5 48.65 6.88 18.84
CA GLU A 5 47.69 7.96 18.91
C GLU A 5 47.49 8.57 17.51
N LYS A 6 46.24 8.88 17.15
CA LYS A 6 45.94 9.82 16.07
C LYS A 6 45.13 10.98 16.63
N THR A 7 45.84 12.08 16.79
CA THR A 7 45.40 13.44 17.01
C THR A 7 44.50 13.91 15.87
N ALA A 8 43.36 14.50 16.19
CA ALA A 8 42.59 15.33 15.27
C ALA A 8 42.43 16.72 15.89
N PHE A 9 42.77 17.73 15.09
CA PHE A 9 42.83 19.14 15.45
C PHE A 9 41.43 19.72 15.74
N VAL A 10 41.30 20.44 16.84
CA VAL A 10 40.18 21.37 17.09
C VAL A 10 40.70 22.78 16.85
N LEU A 11 40.21 23.42 15.80
CA LEU A 11 40.39 24.86 15.56
C LEU A 11 39.24 25.60 16.26
N TRP A 12 39.59 26.39 17.27
CA TRP A 12 38.75 27.43 17.84
C TRP A 12 38.65 28.59 16.85
N VAL A 13 37.42 29.06 16.58
CA VAL A 13 37.17 30.39 16.02
C VAL A 13 36.19 31.08 16.95
N ASP A 14 36.65 32.17 17.55
CA ASP A 14 35.91 33.04 18.44
C ASP A 14 34.95 33.99 17.69
N SER A 15 33.84 34.29 18.36
CA SER A 15 33.07 35.55 18.32
C SER A 15 32.17 35.88 17.11
N LEU A 16 30.87 35.56 17.25
CA LEU A 16 29.76 36.30 16.63
C LEU A 16 28.57 36.41 17.60
N PRO A 17 27.70 37.45 17.46
CA PRO A 17 26.84 37.94 18.52
C PRO A 17 25.64 37.03 18.83
N VAL A 18 25.31 36.99 20.12
CA VAL A 18 24.17 36.30 20.72
C VAL A 18 22.84 36.87 20.17
N CYS A 19 22.24 36.16 19.21
CA CYS A 19 20.82 36.31 18.90
C CYS A 19 20.03 35.40 19.85
N MET A 20 19.17 36.00 20.68
CA MET A 20 18.29 35.24 21.55
C MET A 20 17.21 34.51 20.73
N GLY A 21 17.33 33.18 20.64
CA GLY A 21 16.27 32.28 21.08
C GLY A 21 15.16 31.90 20.10
N VAL A 22 15.49 31.49 18.87
CA VAL A 22 14.75 30.38 18.25
C VAL A 22 15.68 29.19 18.38
N GLY A 23 15.39 28.28 19.32
CA GLY A 23 16.17 27.05 19.47
C GLY A 23 16.28 26.37 18.10
N PRO A 24 17.43 25.78 17.75
CA PRO A 24 17.53 25.02 16.51
C PRO A 24 16.36 24.04 16.50
N PRO A 25 15.63 23.90 15.37
CA PRO A 25 14.57 22.91 15.27
C PRO A 25 15.18 21.61 15.74
N SER A 26 14.67 21.06 16.85
CA SER A 26 15.11 19.78 17.36
C SER A 26 15.07 18.85 16.15
N LEU A 27 16.24 18.35 15.73
CA LEU A 27 16.34 17.36 14.68
C LEU A 27 15.49 16.18 15.14
N SER A 28 14.23 16.20 14.73
CA SER A 28 13.27 15.15 15.03
C SER A 28 13.85 13.94 14.31
N PHE A 29 14.47 13.06 15.08
CA PHE A 29 14.97 11.78 14.57
C PHE A 29 13.84 11.16 13.76
N VAL A 30 14.08 10.92 12.48
CA VAL A 30 13.15 10.15 11.65
C VAL A 30 13.16 8.75 12.24
N ALA A 31 12.14 8.44 13.03
CA ALA A 31 12.09 7.17 13.74
C ALA A 31 11.97 6.03 12.72
N MET A 32 12.89 5.06 12.86
CA MET A 32 13.06 3.92 11.97
C MET A 32 11.74 3.13 11.85
N LEU A 33 11.25 2.96 10.62
CA LEU A 33 9.98 2.28 10.32
C LEU A 33 10.20 0.78 10.08
N PHE A 34 9.63 -0.07 10.92
CA PHE A 34 9.65 -1.53 10.79
C PHE A 34 8.30 -2.04 10.27
N CYS A 35 8.24 -3.30 9.87
CA CYS A 35 6.98 -3.97 9.59
C CYS A 35 6.93 -5.40 10.13
N GLU A 36 5.73 -5.86 10.48
CA GLU A 36 5.47 -7.24 10.90
C GLU A 36 4.18 -7.74 10.21
N ASP A 37 4.18 -9.00 9.78
CA ASP A 37 3.07 -9.63 9.05
C ASP A 37 2.35 -10.66 9.91
N PHE A 38 1.01 -10.57 9.89
CA PHE A 38 0.11 -11.46 10.62
C PHE A 38 -0.79 -12.17 9.63
N VAL A 39 -0.46 -13.43 9.39
CA VAL A 39 -1.18 -14.30 8.46
C VAL A 39 -2.26 -15.09 9.23
N PRO A 40 -3.50 -15.15 8.73
CA PRO A 40 -4.56 -15.94 9.35
C PRO A 40 -4.16 -17.42 9.54
N SER A 41 -4.55 -17.98 10.68
CA SER A 41 -4.22 -19.36 11.05
C SER A 41 -4.75 -20.38 10.03
N LEU A 42 -3.93 -21.39 9.70
CA LEU A 42 -4.37 -22.53 8.90
C LEU A 42 -5.29 -23.44 9.73
N LEU A 43 -6.54 -23.61 9.30
CA LEU A 43 -7.53 -24.46 9.98
C LEU A 43 -7.51 -25.90 9.45
N ALA A 44 -7.31 -26.07 8.15
CA ALA A 44 -7.12 -27.37 7.52
C ALA A 44 -6.29 -27.23 6.24
N SER A 45 -5.37 -28.17 6.03
CA SER A 45 -4.68 -28.31 4.75
C SER A 45 -5.67 -28.75 3.66
N GLY A 46 -5.46 -28.28 2.42
CA GLY A 46 -6.37 -28.56 1.32
C GLY A 46 -6.06 -27.75 0.05
N ARG A 47 -6.86 -27.94 -0.99
CA ARG A 47 -6.83 -27.15 -2.24
C ARG A 47 -8.27 -26.77 -2.65
N PRO A 48 -8.79 -25.58 -2.26
CA PRO A 48 -8.10 -24.55 -1.49
C PRO A 48 -7.84 -24.95 -0.03
N PRO A 49 -6.81 -24.36 0.58
CA PRO A 49 -6.59 -24.45 2.03
C PRO A 49 -7.74 -23.78 2.79
N LYS A 50 -8.09 -24.30 3.96
CA LYS A 50 -9.06 -23.66 4.84
C LYS A 50 -8.32 -22.87 5.92
N VAL A 51 -8.56 -21.58 5.97
CA VAL A 51 -7.93 -20.64 6.91
C VAL A 51 -8.95 -19.92 7.76
N ALA A 52 -8.45 -19.32 8.84
CA ALA A 52 -9.22 -18.42 9.66
C ALA A 52 -9.63 -17.15 8.88
N PRO A 53 -10.71 -16.46 9.33
CA PRO A 53 -11.09 -15.15 8.81
C PRO A 53 -9.98 -14.10 8.97
N PHE A 54 -10.08 -12.99 8.24
CA PHE A 54 -9.06 -11.92 8.27
C PHE A 54 -8.86 -11.35 9.67
N THR A 55 -9.95 -11.21 10.43
CA THR A 55 -9.96 -10.83 11.86
C THR A 55 -9.03 -11.67 12.75
N ASP A 56 -8.66 -12.90 12.35
CA ASP A 56 -7.64 -13.67 13.06
C ASP A 56 -6.26 -13.02 12.98
N GLY A 57 -5.88 -12.46 11.83
CA GLY A 57 -4.63 -11.69 11.68
C GLY A 57 -4.62 -10.45 12.57
N VAL A 58 -5.75 -9.73 12.66
CA VAL A 58 -5.91 -8.59 13.59
C VAL A 58 -5.76 -9.02 15.05
N ARG A 59 -6.36 -10.15 15.43
CA ARG A 59 -6.25 -10.71 16.79
C ARG A 59 -4.80 -11.11 17.11
N GLN A 60 -4.09 -11.71 16.16
CA GLN A 60 -2.69 -12.06 16.32
C GLN A 60 -1.82 -10.81 16.50
N ALA A 61 -2.05 -9.77 15.69
CA ALA A 61 -1.36 -8.48 15.83
C ALA A 61 -1.59 -7.84 17.20
N ASN A 62 -2.82 -7.83 17.70
CA ASN A 62 -3.13 -7.29 19.04
C ASN A 62 -2.48 -8.07 20.18
N ARG A 63 -2.32 -9.38 20.05
CA ARG A 63 -1.55 -10.19 21.02
C ARG A 63 -0.08 -9.77 21.01
N TRP A 64 0.50 -9.67 19.82
CA TRP A 64 1.88 -9.24 19.64
C TRP A 64 2.12 -7.83 20.20
N LEU A 65 1.21 -6.88 19.95
CA LEU A 65 1.28 -5.53 20.55
C LEU A 65 1.20 -5.55 22.08
N GLY A 66 0.49 -6.52 22.67
CA GLY A 66 0.48 -6.73 24.13
C GLY A 66 1.82 -7.21 24.69
N GLU A 67 2.63 -7.88 23.87
CA GLU A 67 3.99 -8.35 24.20
C GLU A 67 5.06 -7.30 23.89
N HIS A 68 4.72 -6.29 23.08
CA HIS A 68 5.62 -5.24 22.58
C HIS A 68 5.11 -3.82 22.91
N PRO A 69 5.03 -3.42 24.19
CA PRO A 69 4.51 -2.12 24.60
C PRO A 69 5.39 -0.93 24.20
N GLU A 70 6.62 -1.17 23.73
CA GLU A 70 7.51 -0.17 23.13
C GLU A 70 7.12 0.19 21.68
N VAL A 71 6.20 -0.57 21.07
CA VAL A 71 5.85 -0.40 19.67
C VAL A 71 4.72 0.60 19.48
N ARG A 72 4.98 1.60 18.63
CA ARG A 72 3.99 2.55 18.14
C ARG A 72 3.62 2.22 16.71
N VAL A 73 2.40 1.72 16.51
CA VAL A 73 1.84 1.44 15.18
C VAL A 73 1.62 2.77 14.47
N GLN A 74 2.18 2.88 13.27
CA GLN A 74 2.00 4.03 12.38
C GLN A 74 0.90 3.74 11.36
N ARG A 75 0.78 2.49 10.90
CA ARG A 75 -0.15 2.12 9.84
C ARG A 75 -0.46 0.63 9.85
N CYS A 76 -1.62 0.28 9.32
CA CYS A 76 -2.02 -1.09 9.03
C CYS A 76 -2.30 -1.28 7.53
N GLU A 77 -2.04 -2.48 7.02
CA GLU A 77 -2.24 -2.79 5.62
C GLU A 77 -2.73 -4.22 5.44
N THR A 78 -3.72 -4.42 4.56
CA THR A 78 -4.04 -5.77 4.06
C THR A 78 -3.07 -6.10 2.93
N VAL A 79 -2.12 -6.99 3.19
CA VAL A 79 -1.24 -7.56 2.17
C VAL A 79 -1.85 -8.82 1.59
N SER A 80 -1.60 -9.08 0.31
CA SER A 80 -1.97 -10.32 -0.35
C SER A 80 -0.71 -11.07 -0.73
N ALA A 81 -0.67 -12.38 -0.46
CA ALA A 81 0.47 -13.24 -0.75
C ALA A 81 0.02 -14.52 -1.44
N ALA A 82 0.69 -14.95 -2.51
CA ALA A 82 0.35 -16.18 -3.19
C ALA A 82 0.73 -17.41 -2.36
N VAL A 83 -0.19 -18.39 -2.28
CA VAL A 83 -0.01 -19.63 -1.51
C VAL A 83 0.73 -20.70 -2.31
N SER A 84 1.98 -21.03 -1.97
CA SER A 84 2.65 -22.18 -2.60
C SER A 84 2.07 -23.50 -2.07
N PRO A 85 1.58 -24.41 -2.94
CA PRO A 85 0.99 -25.67 -2.49
C PRO A 85 2.02 -26.78 -2.23
N HIS A 86 3.33 -26.53 -2.39
CA HIS A 86 4.33 -27.58 -2.54
C HIS A 86 5.11 -27.98 -1.28
N ASP A 87 5.21 -27.15 -0.23
CA ASP A 87 6.22 -27.38 0.82
C ASP A 87 5.69 -27.47 2.26
N GLY A 88 4.37 -27.60 2.45
CA GLY A 88 3.76 -27.58 3.79
C GLY A 88 3.90 -26.23 4.52
N GLN A 89 4.71 -25.31 4.02
CA GLN A 89 4.70 -23.90 4.35
C GLN A 89 3.52 -23.25 3.65
N TYR A 90 2.62 -22.71 4.47
CA TYR A 90 1.32 -22.24 4.01
C TYR A 90 1.40 -20.88 3.29
N CYS A 91 2.33 -20.01 3.71
CA CYS A 91 2.56 -18.69 3.12
C CYS A 91 3.89 -18.15 3.64
N ASP A 92 4.72 -17.60 2.76
CA ASP A 92 5.87 -16.78 3.15
C ASP A 92 5.63 -15.36 2.67
N THR A 93 5.33 -14.45 3.62
CA THR A 93 5.08 -13.04 3.33
C THR A 93 6.36 -12.21 3.24
N ARG A 94 7.53 -12.81 3.50
CA ARG A 94 8.84 -12.16 3.33
C ARG A 94 9.33 -12.20 1.89
N VAL A 95 8.74 -13.09 1.09
CA VAL A 95 9.03 -13.23 -0.33
C VAL A 95 8.34 -12.11 -1.10
N MET A 96 9.15 -11.24 -1.70
CA MET A 96 8.69 -10.08 -2.49
C MET A 96 8.39 -10.43 -3.95
N SER A 97 8.47 -11.70 -4.34
CA SER A 97 8.28 -12.13 -5.73
C SER A 97 7.64 -13.49 -5.83
N TYR A 98 6.58 -13.62 -6.62
CA TYR A 98 6.04 -14.94 -6.94
C TYR A 98 6.66 -15.47 -8.22
N PRO A 99 7.06 -16.76 -8.23
CA PRO A 99 7.58 -17.37 -9.43
C PRO A 99 6.50 -17.29 -10.52
N ALA A 100 6.94 -16.91 -11.73
CA ALA A 100 6.24 -17.24 -12.95
C ALA A 100 5.99 -18.76 -13.01
N GLY A 101 5.17 -19.24 -13.92
CA GLY A 101 5.13 -20.68 -14.16
C GLY A 101 3.92 -21.15 -14.92
N LYS A 102 3.94 -22.46 -15.21
CA LYS A 102 2.78 -23.13 -15.81
C LYS A 102 1.59 -23.04 -14.85
N PRO A 103 0.35 -22.95 -15.33
CA PRO A 103 -0.86 -22.88 -14.48
C PRO A 103 -1.05 -24.02 -13.46
N LYS A 104 -0.24 -25.08 -13.54
CA LYS A 104 -0.20 -26.21 -12.60
C LYS A 104 0.75 -25.98 -11.43
N ASP A 105 1.76 -25.14 -11.60
CA ASP A 105 2.85 -24.90 -10.65
C ASP A 105 2.71 -23.55 -9.95
N VAL A 106 1.91 -22.63 -10.50
CA VAL A 106 1.60 -21.34 -9.87
C VAL A 106 0.46 -21.51 -8.88
N SER A 107 0.55 -20.81 -7.74
CA SER A 107 -0.55 -20.72 -6.79
C SER A 107 -1.84 -20.32 -7.52
N ARG A 108 -2.92 -21.03 -7.23
CA ARG A 108 -4.27 -20.66 -7.69
C ARG A 108 -4.97 -19.72 -6.72
N PHE A 109 -4.32 -19.41 -5.59
CA PHE A 109 -4.91 -18.66 -4.50
C PHE A 109 -3.97 -17.59 -3.95
N SER A 110 -4.51 -16.42 -3.66
CA SER A 110 -3.86 -15.44 -2.80
C SER A 110 -4.45 -15.54 -1.40
N LEU A 111 -3.59 -15.35 -0.41
CA LEU A 111 -3.91 -15.27 1.00
C LEU A 111 -3.79 -13.82 1.44
N ARG A 112 -4.79 -13.32 2.17
CA ARG A 112 -4.74 -11.99 2.79
C ARG A 112 -4.23 -12.08 4.21
N GLY A 113 -3.28 -11.22 4.54
CA GLY A 113 -2.76 -11.01 5.88
C GLY A 113 -2.78 -9.54 6.26
N LEU A 114 -2.53 -9.27 7.53
CA LEU A 114 -2.36 -7.91 8.06
C LEU A 114 -0.86 -7.62 8.18
N ARG A 115 -0.38 -6.56 7.54
CA ARG A 115 0.93 -5.97 7.81
C ARG A 115 0.74 -4.76 8.71
N ILE A 116 1.50 -4.67 9.79
CA ILE A 116 1.61 -3.44 10.58
C ILE A 116 2.93 -2.76 10.27
N TRP A 117 2.89 -1.44 10.11
CA TRP A 117 4.07 -0.59 10.01
C TRP A 117 4.22 0.16 11.32
N TYR A 118 5.40 0.13 11.92
CA TYR A 118 5.57 0.60 13.30
C TYR A 118 6.96 1.18 13.59
N GLN A 119 7.04 1.94 14.69
CA GLN A 119 8.27 2.48 15.25
C GLN A 119 8.49 1.92 16.66
N LYS A 120 9.74 1.87 17.11
CA LYS A 120 10.08 1.53 18.49
C LYS A 120 10.36 2.83 19.25
N ALA A 121 9.65 3.05 20.35
CA ALA A 121 9.91 4.18 21.23
C ALA A 121 11.21 3.92 22.02
N GLU A 122 12.12 4.89 22.06
CA GLU A 122 13.42 4.71 22.73
C GLU A 122 13.34 4.87 24.26
N GLN A 123 12.43 5.69 24.80
CA GLN A 123 12.44 6.06 26.23
C GLN A 123 11.08 6.47 26.84
N GLU A 124 9.94 6.06 26.29
CA GLU A 124 8.64 6.45 26.89
C GLU A 124 8.20 5.52 28.02
N LYS A 125 7.52 6.11 29.02
CA LYS A 125 6.72 5.35 29.99
C LYS A 125 5.75 4.50 29.19
N HIS A 126 5.85 3.18 29.34
CA HIS A 126 4.92 2.27 28.71
C HIS A 126 3.47 2.68 29.02
N PRO A 127 2.60 2.73 28.00
CA PRO A 127 1.20 3.05 28.23
C PRO A 127 0.61 2.02 29.21
N SER A 128 -0.35 2.46 30.04
CA SER A 128 -0.96 1.57 31.05
C SER A 128 -1.73 0.40 30.41
N LYS A 129 -2.13 0.57 29.14
CA LYS A 129 -2.79 -0.42 28.32
C LYS A 129 -2.08 -0.53 26.96
N PRO A 130 -1.87 -1.75 26.45
CA PRO A 130 -1.31 -1.93 25.12
C PRO A 130 -2.28 -1.40 24.06
N PRO A 131 -1.78 -0.84 22.95
CA PRO A 131 -2.63 -0.41 21.85
C PRO A 131 -3.40 -1.60 21.26
N GLN A 132 -4.64 -1.38 20.82
CA GLN A 132 -5.48 -2.40 20.19
C GLN A 132 -5.97 -1.89 18.83
N ILE A 133 -5.60 -2.62 17.78
CA ILE A 133 -6.06 -2.41 16.41
C ILE A 133 -7.47 -2.97 16.25
N THR A 134 -8.33 -2.23 15.55
CA THR A 134 -9.65 -2.66 15.10
C THR A 134 -9.78 -2.42 13.61
N SER A 135 -10.35 -3.36 12.86
CA SER A 135 -10.65 -3.19 11.43
C SER A 135 -12.16 -3.05 11.21
N LEU A 136 -12.56 -2.07 10.41
CA LEU A 136 -13.94 -1.85 9.99
C LEU A 136 -14.08 -2.00 8.48
N ASP A 137 -14.96 -2.89 8.04
CA ASP A 137 -15.21 -3.13 6.62
C ASP A 137 -16.57 -2.62 6.19
N VAL A 138 -16.61 -1.95 5.04
CA VAL A 138 -17.84 -1.46 4.44
C VAL A 138 -17.90 -1.89 2.98
N LEU A 139 -18.64 -2.97 2.73
CA LEU A 139 -18.98 -3.43 1.39
C LEU A 139 -20.10 -2.56 0.79
N PRO A 140 -20.07 -2.25 -0.51
CA PRO A 140 -21.16 -1.56 -1.17
C PRO A 140 -22.44 -2.40 -1.15
N ARG A 141 -23.59 -1.75 -1.00
CA ARG A 141 -24.88 -2.41 -1.13
C ARG A 141 -25.26 -2.52 -2.62
N ASP A 142 -25.78 -3.69 -2.98
CA ASP A 142 -26.32 -3.96 -4.31
C ASP A 142 -27.86 -3.93 -4.22
N HIS A 143 -28.47 -2.90 -4.82
CA HIS A 143 -29.92 -2.72 -4.85
C HIS A 143 -30.55 -3.35 -6.11
N GLY A 144 -29.80 -4.17 -6.84
CA GLY A 144 -30.24 -4.87 -8.05
C GLY A 144 -29.89 -4.11 -9.32
N ASP A 145 -30.47 -2.93 -9.52
CA ASP A 145 -30.18 -2.06 -10.68
C ASP A 145 -29.06 -1.06 -10.41
N LYS A 146 -28.81 -0.75 -9.14
CA LYS A 146 -27.79 0.19 -8.69
C LYS A 146 -26.91 -0.40 -7.60
N VAL A 147 -25.60 -0.24 -7.77
CA VAL A 147 -24.60 -0.46 -6.71
C VAL A 147 -24.28 0.90 -6.08
N GLU A 148 -24.13 0.94 -4.76
CA GLU A 148 -23.66 2.13 -4.06
C GLU A 148 -22.36 2.70 -4.68
N THR A 149 -22.25 4.03 -4.66
CA THR A 149 -21.03 4.73 -5.08
C THR A 149 -19.97 4.67 -3.98
N PHE A 150 -18.73 5.01 -4.32
CA PHE A 150 -17.65 5.09 -3.34
C PHE A 150 -17.93 6.14 -2.26
N HIS A 151 -18.56 7.27 -2.63
CA HIS A 151 -19.02 8.27 -1.67
C HIS A 151 -20.05 7.70 -0.68
N ASP A 152 -21.02 6.91 -1.16
CA ASP A 152 -22.03 6.28 -0.28
C ASP A 152 -21.38 5.30 0.70
N VAL A 153 -20.41 4.51 0.23
CA VAL A 153 -19.64 3.58 1.05
C VAL A 153 -18.81 4.32 2.11
N LEU A 154 -18.12 5.41 1.73
CA LEU A 154 -17.35 6.22 2.66
C LEU A 154 -18.22 6.91 3.71
N ALA A 155 -19.40 7.44 3.33
CA ALA A 155 -20.32 8.06 4.26
C ALA A 155 -20.77 7.06 5.35
N ARG A 156 -21.04 5.80 4.97
CA ARG A 156 -21.36 4.75 5.95
C ARG A 156 -20.15 4.39 6.81
N LEU A 157 -18.95 4.35 6.23
CA LEU A 157 -17.73 4.13 6.99
C LEU A 157 -17.48 5.23 8.04
N ASN A 158 -17.69 6.49 7.70
CA ASN A 158 -17.61 7.61 8.64
C ASN A 158 -18.57 7.43 9.83
N GLY A 159 -19.80 6.97 9.57
CA GLY A 159 -20.76 6.63 10.63
C GLY A 159 -20.22 5.56 11.59
N LEU A 160 -19.65 4.47 11.05
CA LEU A 160 -19.05 3.41 11.88
C LEU A 160 -17.80 3.90 12.63
N ILE A 161 -16.97 4.72 12.01
CA ILE A 161 -15.79 5.32 12.66
C ILE A 161 -16.22 6.18 13.85
N ALA A 162 -17.26 7.01 13.70
CA ALA A 162 -17.78 7.87 14.76
C ALA A 162 -18.38 7.10 15.95
N GLU A 163 -18.87 5.88 15.72
CA GLU A 163 -19.38 4.99 16.77
C GLU A 163 -18.26 4.39 17.65
N ASN A 164 -17.02 4.29 17.14
CA ASN A 164 -15.88 3.69 17.83
C ASN A 164 -15.12 4.72 18.70
N LYS A 165 -15.79 5.24 19.71
CA LYS A 165 -15.22 6.23 20.65
C LYS A 165 -13.99 5.69 21.38
N GLY A 166 -12.99 6.55 21.57
CA GLY A 166 -11.74 6.20 22.27
C GLY A 166 -10.71 5.47 21.39
N GLN A 167 -10.97 5.38 20.09
CA GLN A 167 -9.99 4.97 19.10
C GLN A 167 -9.74 6.12 18.14
N HIS A 168 -8.54 6.18 17.55
CA HIS A 168 -8.24 7.08 16.45
C HIS A 168 -8.05 6.30 15.15
N LEU A 169 -8.32 6.96 14.03
CA LEU A 169 -8.14 6.40 12.69
C LEU A 169 -6.64 6.36 12.33
N LEU A 170 -6.12 5.16 12.06
CA LEU A 170 -4.78 4.97 11.51
C LEU A 170 -4.76 5.24 10.01
N ASN A 171 -5.58 4.50 9.25
CA ASN A 171 -5.67 4.64 7.80
C ASN A 171 -6.93 3.97 7.23
N ILE A 172 -7.24 4.29 5.98
CA ILE A 172 -8.30 3.67 5.18
C ILE A 172 -7.67 3.02 3.95
N GLN A 173 -8.16 1.86 3.52
CA GLN A 173 -7.74 1.18 2.30
C GLN A 173 -8.93 0.88 1.40
N THR A 174 -8.74 1.09 0.09
CA THR A 174 -9.60 0.60 -0.97
C THR A 174 -9.21 -0.84 -1.28
N MET A 175 -10.11 -1.76 -1.01
CA MET A 175 -9.90 -3.19 -1.23
C MET A 175 -10.79 -3.70 -2.37
N VAL A 176 -10.33 -4.72 -3.10
CA VAL A 176 -11.06 -5.31 -4.24
C VAL A 176 -11.33 -6.79 -3.98
N ILE A 177 -12.56 -7.26 -4.13
CA ILE A 177 -12.94 -8.68 -4.03
C ILE A 177 -13.75 -9.16 -5.25
N PRO A 178 -13.76 -10.47 -5.53
CA PRO A 178 -14.70 -11.06 -6.47
C PRO A 178 -16.16 -10.80 -6.08
N GLY A 179 -16.94 -10.24 -7.02
CA GLY A 179 -18.36 -9.95 -6.86
C GLY A 179 -19.31 -11.00 -7.45
N ASP A 180 -18.77 -12.12 -7.98
CA ASP A 180 -19.56 -13.17 -8.64
C ASP A 180 -20.29 -14.09 -7.65
N LYS A 181 -19.88 -14.09 -6.38
CA LYS A 181 -20.43 -14.98 -5.35
C LYS A 181 -21.71 -14.38 -4.75
N LYS A 182 -22.67 -15.26 -4.42
CA LYS A 182 -23.86 -14.90 -3.63
C LYS A 182 -23.42 -14.69 -2.18
N GLY A 183 -23.40 -13.42 -1.76
CA GLY A 183 -22.81 -13.02 -0.48
C GLY A 183 -21.34 -12.66 -0.67
N MET A 184 -21.05 -11.37 -0.62
CA MET A 184 -19.68 -10.86 -0.63
C MET A 184 -19.17 -10.91 0.81
N ASP A 185 -17.98 -11.48 0.99
CA ASP A 185 -17.35 -11.61 2.31
C ASP A 185 -16.01 -10.88 2.31
N SER A 186 -15.90 -9.79 3.08
CA SER A 186 -14.66 -9.03 3.25
C SER A 186 -13.65 -9.73 4.16
N GLU A 187 -14.11 -10.72 4.94
CA GLU A 187 -13.29 -11.56 5.81
C GLU A 187 -12.71 -12.77 5.08
N GLU A 188 -13.05 -12.97 3.79
CA GLU A 188 -12.47 -14.02 2.97
C GLU A 188 -10.97 -13.77 2.78
N THR A 189 -10.17 -14.68 3.34
CA THR A 189 -8.71 -14.60 3.37
C THR A 189 -8.07 -15.34 2.22
N VAL A 190 -8.72 -16.37 1.66
CA VAL A 190 -8.23 -17.10 0.49
C VAL A 190 -9.04 -16.71 -0.73
N LEU A 191 -8.42 -16.00 -1.66
CA LEU A 191 -9.05 -15.60 -2.90
C LEU A 191 -8.50 -16.43 -4.06
N PRO A 192 -9.36 -16.89 -4.98
CA PRO A 192 -8.87 -17.46 -6.22
C PRO A 192 -8.15 -16.38 -7.04
N ILE A 193 -6.99 -16.71 -7.62
CA ILE A 193 -6.29 -15.91 -8.64
C ILE A 193 -6.96 -16.09 -10.02
N GLN A 194 -8.16 -16.69 -10.07
CA GLN A 194 -8.96 -16.72 -11.29
C GLN A 194 -9.49 -15.31 -11.57
N THR A 195 -9.58 -14.94 -12.85
CA THR A 195 -10.19 -13.68 -13.26
C THR A 195 -11.70 -13.74 -12.97
N PRO A 196 -12.19 -13.04 -11.93
CA PRO A 196 -13.63 -12.97 -11.70
C PRO A 196 -14.29 -12.26 -12.88
N THR A 197 -15.61 -12.37 -13.02
CA THR A 197 -16.37 -11.64 -14.06
C THR A 197 -16.93 -10.30 -13.58
N LYS A 198 -17.01 -10.15 -12.25
CA LYS A 198 -17.38 -8.93 -11.53
C LYS A 198 -16.38 -8.74 -10.39
N LEU A 199 -15.87 -7.53 -10.26
CA LEU A 199 -15.09 -7.07 -9.12
C LEU A 199 -15.89 -6.05 -8.32
N VAL A 200 -15.64 -6.02 -7.02
CA VAL A 200 -16.28 -5.11 -6.08
C VAL A 200 -15.21 -4.45 -5.23
N ARG A 201 -15.24 -3.12 -5.20
CA ARG A 201 -14.44 -2.29 -4.31
C ARG A 201 -15.19 -2.06 -3.00
N PHE A 202 -14.50 -2.22 -1.90
CA PHE A 202 -15.00 -1.91 -0.56
C PHE A 202 -13.93 -1.11 0.20
N LEU A 203 -14.34 -0.50 1.31
CA LEU A 203 -13.43 0.23 2.18
C LEU A 203 -13.13 -0.56 3.46
N ARG A 204 -11.87 -0.54 3.87
CA ARG A 204 -11.41 -1.03 5.18
C ARG A 204 -10.74 0.10 5.94
N ALA A 205 -11.24 0.46 7.11
CA ALA A 205 -10.55 1.37 8.02
C ALA A 205 -9.83 0.57 9.12
N TYR A 206 -8.67 1.04 9.53
CA TYR A 206 -8.00 0.59 10.74
C TYR A 206 -8.04 1.68 11.79
N LEU A 207 -8.54 1.33 12.96
CA LEU A 207 -8.58 2.15 14.14
C LEU A 207 -7.61 1.59 15.16
N ILE A 208 -7.09 2.42 16.05
CA ILE A 208 -6.28 1.97 17.19
C ILE A 208 -6.72 2.68 18.47
N SER A 209 -6.83 1.93 19.56
CA SER A 209 -7.09 2.51 20.87
C SER A 209 -5.82 3.10 21.46
N ASP A 210 -5.86 4.39 21.79
CA ASP A 210 -4.80 5.07 22.54
C ASP A 210 -5.43 6.00 23.60
N GLU A 211 -4.78 6.12 24.76
CA GLU A 211 -5.29 6.93 25.87
C GLU A 211 -5.37 8.40 25.45
N GLY A 212 -6.58 8.98 25.55
CA GLY A 212 -6.79 10.37 25.15
C GLY A 212 -6.88 10.59 23.65
N SER A 213 -7.10 9.54 22.85
CA SER A 213 -7.38 9.68 21.41
C SER A 213 -8.50 10.70 21.18
N PRO A 214 -8.29 11.69 20.29
CA PRO A 214 -9.36 12.61 19.91
C PRO A 214 -10.50 11.84 19.24
N LEU A 215 -11.66 12.49 19.13
CA LEU A 215 -12.75 11.94 18.32
C LEU A 215 -12.23 11.75 16.89
N PRO A 216 -12.48 10.60 16.24
CA PRO A 216 -12.10 10.41 14.85
C PRO A 216 -12.70 11.51 13.96
N PRO A 217 -11.92 12.07 13.03
CA PRO A 217 -12.42 13.08 12.12
C PRO A 217 -13.37 12.47 11.08
N GLU A 218 -14.23 13.31 10.50
CA GLU A 218 -14.96 12.93 9.29
C GLU A 218 -13.99 12.83 8.11
N VAL A 219 -14.05 11.72 7.37
CA VAL A 219 -13.11 11.45 6.29
C VAL A 219 -13.74 11.75 4.94
N HIS A 220 -13.00 12.48 4.13
CA HIS A 220 -13.26 12.75 2.72
C HIS A 220 -12.14 12.13 1.88
N PHE A 221 -12.29 12.16 0.55
CA PHE A 221 -11.24 11.73 -0.35
C PHE A 221 -11.20 12.56 -1.64
N GLN A 222 -10.04 12.55 -2.29
CA GLN A 222 -9.80 13.16 -3.58
C GLN A 222 -8.95 12.22 -4.44
N ASP A 223 -9.43 11.96 -5.65
CA ASP A 223 -8.72 11.12 -6.62
C ASP A 223 -7.94 11.97 -7.63
N PHE A 224 -6.76 11.48 -7.98
CA PHE A 224 -5.90 12.03 -9.02
C PHE A 224 -5.58 10.91 -10.01
N LEU A 225 -6.28 10.95 -11.15
CA LEU A 225 -6.06 10.01 -12.24
C LEU A 225 -4.95 10.57 -13.15
N PRO A 226 -4.02 9.74 -13.65
CA PRO A 226 -3.07 10.16 -14.66
C PRO A 226 -3.81 10.47 -15.98
N GLN A 227 -3.46 11.58 -16.62
CA GLN A 227 -4.02 11.99 -17.90
C GLN A 227 -3.36 11.23 -19.04
N GLN A 228 -4.12 10.94 -20.09
CA GLN A 228 -3.58 10.35 -21.30
C GLN A 228 -2.75 11.40 -22.07
N VAL A 229 -1.46 11.17 -22.23
CA VAL A 229 -0.55 12.10 -22.92
C VAL A 229 -0.41 11.79 -24.41
N ALA A 230 -0.64 10.53 -24.82
CA ALA A 230 -0.72 10.17 -26.22
C ALA A 230 -1.81 9.12 -26.49
N ALA A 231 -2.54 9.34 -27.57
CA ALA A 231 -3.47 8.35 -28.11
C ALA A 231 -2.72 7.09 -28.56
N GLY A 232 -3.14 5.95 -28.04
CA GLY A 232 -2.80 4.64 -28.58
C GLY A 232 -3.93 4.15 -29.47
N LYS A 233 -3.61 3.25 -30.42
CA LYS A 233 -4.63 2.51 -31.16
C LYS A 233 -4.33 1.04 -31.00
N VAL A 234 -4.99 0.41 -30.04
CA VAL A 234 -4.90 -1.03 -29.84
C VAL A 234 -5.76 -1.68 -30.92
N SER A 235 -5.12 -2.09 -32.01
CA SER A 235 -5.78 -2.85 -33.07
C SER A 235 -4.98 -4.10 -33.37
N THR A 236 -5.57 -5.05 -34.09
CA THR A 236 -4.89 -6.27 -34.53
C THR A 236 -3.56 -6.01 -35.26
N PHE A 237 -3.39 -4.79 -35.80
CA PHE A 237 -2.24 -4.39 -36.62
C PHE A 237 -1.40 -3.26 -36.00
N SER A 238 -1.76 -2.75 -34.82
CA SER A 238 -1.00 -1.69 -34.16
C SER A 238 -0.84 -2.02 -32.69
N THR A 239 0.43 -2.11 -32.28
CA THR A 239 0.87 -2.35 -30.91
C THR A 239 1.13 -1.05 -30.16
N LYS A 240 0.82 0.11 -30.74
CA LYS A 240 1.08 1.38 -30.06
C LYS A 240 0.08 1.57 -28.92
N LEU A 241 0.55 1.27 -27.72
CA LEU A 241 -0.19 1.45 -26.48
C LEU A 241 -0.43 2.95 -26.23
N PRO A 242 -1.57 3.33 -25.61
CA PRO A 242 -1.74 4.67 -25.09
C PRO A 242 -0.67 4.93 -24.03
N THR A 243 -0.20 6.17 -23.94
CA THR A 243 0.70 6.58 -22.87
C THR A 243 -0.02 7.55 -21.95
N PHE A 244 0.26 7.44 -20.67
CA PHE A 244 -0.32 8.26 -19.62
C PHE A 244 0.78 9.03 -18.90
N GLU A 245 0.40 10.08 -18.18
CA GLU A 245 1.25 10.73 -17.19
C GLU A 245 1.84 9.68 -16.25
N THR A 246 3.08 9.89 -15.84
CA THR A 246 3.78 9.10 -14.83
C THR A 246 3.16 9.27 -13.45
N LEU A 247 3.51 8.37 -12.53
CA LEU A 247 3.06 8.46 -11.14
C LEU A 247 3.56 9.77 -10.50
N SER A 248 4.81 10.16 -10.77
CA SER A 248 5.41 11.42 -10.32
C SER A 248 4.63 12.66 -10.79
N GLU A 249 4.20 12.70 -12.06
CA GLU A 249 3.35 13.77 -12.59
C GLU A 249 1.96 13.78 -11.92
N THR A 250 1.42 12.60 -11.60
CA THR A 250 0.17 12.47 -10.85
C THR A 250 0.30 13.01 -9.43
N PHE A 251 1.40 12.72 -8.73
CA PHE A 251 1.73 13.30 -7.43
C PHE A 251 1.96 14.82 -7.51
N ALA A 252 2.50 15.34 -8.61
CA ALA A 252 2.64 16.79 -8.79
C ALA A 252 1.27 17.49 -8.85
N LYS A 253 0.25 16.85 -9.43
CA LYS A 253 -1.13 17.36 -9.39
C LYS A 253 -1.74 17.30 -7.98
N ALA A 254 -1.52 16.19 -7.28
CA ALA A 254 -1.91 16.03 -5.88
C ALA A 254 -1.32 17.14 -4.99
N ASN A 255 -0.04 17.44 -5.15
CA ASN A 255 0.64 18.53 -4.44
C ASN A 255 0.02 19.90 -4.72
N LYS A 256 -0.24 20.23 -6.00
CA LYS A 256 -0.90 21.49 -6.36
C LYS A 256 -2.27 21.65 -5.71
N TRP A 257 -3.02 20.55 -5.58
CA TRP A 257 -4.31 20.56 -4.89
C TRP A 257 -4.14 20.78 -3.39
N LEU A 258 -3.21 20.09 -2.74
CA LEU A 258 -2.90 20.30 -1.31
C LEU A 258 -2.45 21.73 -1.02
N GLU A 259 -1.64 22.33 -1.90
CA GLU A 259 -1.22 23.73 -1.80
C GLU A 259 -2.40 24.71 -1.89
N ALA A 260 -3.44 24.36 -2.65
CA ALA A 260 -4.63 25.18 -2.82
C ALA A 260 -5.68 25.00 -1.70
N CYS A 261 -5.66 23.87 -0.98
CA CYS A 261 -6.62 23.52 0.06
C CYS A 261 -5.98 23.56 1.45
N THR A 262 -5.90 24.76 2.05
CA THR A 262 -5.17 24.98 3.31
C THR A 262 -5.87 24.44 4.56
N ASP A 263 -7.13 24.06 4.45
CA ASP A 263 -7.99 23.50 5.51
C ASP A 263 -8.00 21.95 5.53
N VAL A 264 -7.18 21.33 4.69
CA VAL A 264 -7.10 19.87 4.56
C VAL A 264 -6.08 19.32 5.56
N ASN A 265 -6.53 18.38 6.39
CA ASN A 265 -5.66 17.55 7.21
C ASN A 265 -5.52 16.16 6.58
N LEU A 266 -4.31 15.82 6.17
CA LEU A 266 -4.04 14.57 5.45
C LEU A 266 -4.12 13.37 6.41
N ILE A 267 -4.95 12.39 6.07
CA ILE A 267 -5.10 11.15 6.82
C ILE A 267 -4.30 10.03 6.17
N ASN A 268 -4.48 9.86 4.86
CA ASN A 268 -3.84 8.77 4.15
C ASN A 268 -3.63 9.11 2.67
N VAL A 269 -2.53 8.64 2.09
CA VAL A 269 -2.36 8.54 0.62
C VAL A 269 -2.30 7.07 0.21
N GLU A 270 -3.10 6.72 -0.78
CA GLU A 270 -3.22 5.39 -1.36
C GLU A 270 -2.89 5.44 -2.86
N VAL A 271 -2.14 4.45 -3.34
CA VAL A 271 -1.92 4.22 -4.78
C VAL A 271 -2.59 2.90 -5.13
N PHE A 272 -3.67 2.96 -5.89
CA PHE A 272 -4.43 1.77 -6.26
C PHE A 272 -4.58 1.63 -7.77
N ASP A 273 -4.85 0.41 -8.21
CA ASP A 273 -4.95 0.08 -9.63
C ASP A 273 -6.40 0.19 -10.14
N LEU A 274 -6.53 0.86 -11.28
CA LEU A 274 -7.77 1.05 -12.01
C LEU A 274 -7.73 0.26 -13.33
N LEU A 275 -8.79 -0.48 -13.62
CA LEU A 275 -8.86 -1.31 -14.81
C LEU A 275 -9.01 -0.45 -16.09
N LEU A 276 -8.19 -0.71 -17.11
CA LEU A 276 -8.33 -0.12 -18.45
C LEU A 276 -8.99 -1.09 -19.41
N ASP A 277 -9.96 -0.61 -20.19
CA ASP A 277 -10.59 -1.39 -21.23
C ASP A 277 -9.79 -1.34 -22.55
N LYS A 278 -10.15 -2.22 -23.48
CA LYS A 278 -9.50 -2.32 -24.80
C LYS A 278 -9.76 -1.11 -25.70
N GLU A 279 -10.81 -0.34 -25.43
CA GLU A 279 -11.12 0.83 -26.22
C GLU A 279 -10.24 2.02 -25.82
N ALA A 280 -9.49 1.91 -24.72
CA ALA A 280 -8.35 2.75 -24.33
C ALA A 280 -8.63 4.25 -24.35
N SER A 281 -9.91 4.61 -24.38
CA SER A 281 -10.45 5.96 -24.51
C SER A 281 -11.22 6.37 -23.26
N TYR A 282 -11.62 5.39 -22.43
CA TYR A 282 -12.20 5.59 -21.13
C TYR A 282 -11.67 4.52 -20.15
N CYS A 283 -11.47 4.91 -18.89
CA CYS A 283 -11.20 3.95 -17.82
C CYS A 283 -12.39 2.99 -17.72
N ALA A 284 -12.15 1.67 -17.74
CA ALA A 284 -13.23 0.67 -17.72
C ALA A 284 -14.08 0.75 -16.45
N SER A 285 -13.50 1.32 -15.38
CA SER A 285 -14.16 1.62 -14.13
C SER A 285 -13.91 3.08 -13.77
N ASP A 286 -14.97 3.83 -13.55
CA ASP A 286 -14.89 5.09 -12.80
C ASP A 286 -14.37 4.78 -11.38
N PRO A 287 -13.35 5.47 -10.85
CA PRO A 287 -12.85 5.24 -9.49
C PRO A 287 -13.92 5.44 -8.40
N GLN A 288 -15.02 6.13 -8.73
CA GLN A 288 -16.20 6.31 -7.88
C GLN A 288 -17.17 5.12 -7.92
N THR A 289 -17.01 4.20 -8.87
CA THR A 289 -17.83 2.98 -8.94
C THR A 289 -17.24 1.88 -8.07
N CYS A 290 -18.09 1.33 -7.19
CA CYS A 290 -17.73 0.23 -6.33
C CYS A 290 -17.91 -1.15 -6.97
N SER A 291 -18.41 -1.24 -8.21
CA SER A 291 -18.45 -2.50 -8.94
C SER A 291 -18.16 -2.30 -10.41
N PHE A 292 -17.40 -3.23 -10.98
CA PHE A 292 -17.01 -3.19 -12.39
C PHE A 292 -16.91 -4.60 -12.96
N SER A 293 -17.20 -4.73 -14.25
CA SER A 293 -17.17 -6.02 -14.95
C SER A 293 -15.81 -6.27 -15.59
N THR A 294 -15.33 -7.48 -15.40
CA THR A 294 -14.08 -8.02 -15.95
C THR A 294 -14.34 -9.10 -16.99
N LYS A 295 -15.57 -9.15 -17.55
CA LYS A 295 -15.94 -10.09 -18.63
C LYS A 295 -15.01 -10.00 -19.85
N LYS A 296 -14.44 -8.82 -20.10
CA LYS A 296 -13.37 -8.63 -21.07
C LYS A 296 -12.05 -8.58 -20.29
N PRO A 297 -11.01 -9.32 -20.71
CA PRO A 297 -9.68 -9.18 -20.10
C PRO A 297 -9.25 -7.72 -20.14
N PRO A 298 -8.70 -7.18 -19.03
CA PRO A 298 -8.15 -5.83 -19.04
C PRO A 298 -7.15 -5.66 -20.18
N PHE A 299 -7.09 -4.43 -20.66
CA PHE A 299 -5.97 -4.01 -21.50
C PHE A 299 -4.74 -3.69 -20.64
N GLY A 300 -4.96 -3.12 -19.46
CA GLY A 300 -3.94 -2.82 -18.48
C GLY A 300 -4.55 -2.25 -17.21
N TRP A 301 -3.68 -1.78 -16.33
CA TRP A 301 -3.98 -1.20 -15.04
C TRP A 301 -3.37 0.18 -14.98
N LEU A 302 -4.13 1.13 -14.46
CA LEU A 302 -3.73 2.53 -14.29
C LEU A 302 -3.57 2.82 -12.81
N LYS A 303 -2.38 3.23 -12.38
CA LYS A 303 -2.15 3.67 -11.00
C LYS A 303 -2.85 5.01 -10.77
N VAL A 304 -3.73 5.05 -9.78
CA VAL A 304 -4.46 6.24 -9.34
C VAL A 304 -3.98 6.61 -7.95
N VAL A 305 -3.75 7.90 -7.71
CA VAL A 305 -3.43 8.43 -6.37
C VAL A 305 -4.73 8.88 -5.72
N ARG A 306 -5.06 8.33 -4.56
CA ARG A 306 -6.20 8.73 -3.72
C ARG A 306 -5.70 9.31 -2.42
N ILE A 307 -6.14 10.52 -2.12
CA ILE A 307 -5.89 11.19 -0.84
C ILE A 307 -7.14 11.06 0.01
N TYR A 308 -7.02 10.52 1.22
CA TYR A 308 -8.02 10.64 2.27
C TYR A 308 -7.63 11.76 3.21
N TYR A 309 -8.60 12.60 3.55
CA TYR A 309 -8.37 13.79 4.36
C TYR A 309 -9.57 14.13 5.24
N SER A 310 -9.34 15.00 6.21
CA SER A 310 -10.40 15.66 6.98
C SER A 310 -10.33 17.17 6.81
N THR A 311 -11.41 17.86 7.15
CA THR A 311 -11.47 19.32 7.17
C THR A 311 -11.60 19.77 8.62
N GLU A 312 -10.50 20.26 9.20
CA GLU A 312 -10.48 20.80 10.56
C GLU A 312 -9.92 22.21 10.54
N GLN A 313 -10.61 23.14 11.21
CA GLN A 313 -10.14 24.52 11.28
C GLN A 313 -8.80 24.59 12.04
N GLY A 314 -7.80 25.20 11.41
CA GLY A 314 -6.48 25.41 12.02
C GLY A 314 -5.47 24.30 11.75
N SER A 315 -5.71 23.41 10.78
CA SER A 315 -4.71 22.46 10.32
C SER A 315 -3.43 23.17 9.86
N THR A 316 -2.27 22.63 10.25
CA THR A 316 -1.00 23.08 9.69
C THR A 316 -0.96 22.77 8.19
N PRO A 317 -0.38 23.65 7.35
CA PRO A 317 -0.22 23.35 5.93
C PRO A 317 0.39 21.97 5.72
N VAL A 318 -0.25 21.16 4.89
CA VAL A 318 0.29 19.86 4.47
C VAL A 318 1.55 20.18 3.68
N GLY A 319 2.70 19.66 4.13
CA GLY A 319 3.95 19.78 3.38
C GLY A 319 3.86 19.08 2.02
N LYS A 320 4.97 19.06 1.27
CA LYS A 320 5.01 18.45 -0.06
C LYS A 320 4.97 16.93 0.02
N LEU A 321 4.06 16.31 -0.73
CA LEU A 321 4.05 14.87 -0.99
C LEU A 321 5.21 14.47 -1.89
N VAL A 322 5.96 13.48 -1.42
CA VAL A 322 7.02 12.80 -2.18
C VAL A 322 6.67 11.32 -2.25
N ASP A 323 6.62 10.79 -3.47
CA ASP A 323 6.55 9.35 -3.71
C ASP A 323 7.94 8.74 -3.65
N LEU A 324 8.10 7.75 -2.79
CA LEU A 324 9.25 6.89 -2.74
C LEU A 324 8.78 5.46 -3.09
N SER A 325 8.96 5.10 -4.35
CA SER A 325 8.66 3.76 -4.84
C SER A 325 9.89 2.86 -4.79
N PHE A 326 9.76 1.69 -4.17
CA PHE A 326 10.84 0.70 -4.02
C PHE A 326 10.44 -0.62 -4.65
N CYS A 327 11.18 -1.01 -5.69
CA CYS A 327 11.12 -2.36 -6.23
C CYS A 327 12.30 -3.18 -5.69
N PRO A 328 12.09 -4.44 -5.31
CA PRO A 328 13.19 -5.32 -4.93
C PRO A 328 14.10 -5.55 -6.13
N GLU A 329 15.41 -5.54 -5.88
CA GLU A 329 16.41 -5.81 -6.91
C GLU A 329 16.53 -7.32 -7.20
N VAL A 330 16.92 -7.65 -8.42
CA VAL A 330 17.22 -9.03 -8.80
C VAL A 330 18.61 -9.41 -8.27
N LYS A 331 18.66 -10.33 -7.30
CA LYS A 331 19.90 -10.88 -6.73
C LYS A 331 20.57 -11.92 -7.60
N GLU A 332 19.76 -12.80 -8.19
CA GLU A 332 20.26 -13.90 -9.01
C GLU A 332 19.36 -14.03 -10.24
N LYS A 333 19.92 -13.74 -11.41
CA LYS A 333 19.26 -14.08 -12.68
C LYS A 333 19.49 -15.55 -12.95
N LYS A 334 18.45 -16.36 -12.84
CA LYS A 334 18.52 -17.74 -13.30
C LYS A 334 18.15 -17.81 -14.78
N THR A 335 18.38 -18.97 -15.40
CA THR A 335 18.15 -19.18 -16.86
C THR A 335 16.68 -18.93 -17.24
N LEU A 336 16.37 -18.89 -18.55
CA LEU A 336 15.00 -18.69 -19.08
C LEU A 336 13.89 -19.55 -18.42
N PHE A 337 14.25 -20.69 -17.82
CA PHE A 337 13.33 -21.62 -17.13
C PHE A 337 13.39 -21.55 -15.61
N HIS A 338 14.22 -20.69 -15.04
CA HIS A 338 14.42 -20.54 -13.61
C HIS A 338 14.19 -19.08 -13.22
N TYR A 339 13.42 -18.89 -12.16
CA TYR A 339 12.98 -17.55 -11.75
C TYR A 339 14.12 -16.74 -11.16
N ALA A 340 14.10 -15.44 -11.43
CA ALA A 340 14.95 -14.49 -10.75
C ALA A 340 14.71 -14.57 -9.23
N LYS A 341 15.80 -14.61 -8.45
CA LYS A 341 15.71 -14.41 -7.00
C LYS A 341 15.74 -12.92 -6.73
N TYR A 342 14.73 -12.39 -6.06
CA TYR A 342 14.63 -10.99 -5.67
C TYR A 342 15.13 -10.77 -4.25
N GLU A 343 15.36 -9.51 -3.88
CA GLU A 343 15.52 -9.09 -2.50
C GLU A 343 14.31 -9.50 -1.65
N GLU A 344 14.58 -9.84 -0.39
CA GLU A 344 13.53 -10.16 0.58
C GLU A 344 12.99 -8.88 1.22
N LEU A 345 11.79 -8.95 1.79
CA LEU A 345 11.11 -7.80 2.41
C LEU A 345 12.00 -7.01 3.39
N PRO A 346 12.77 -7.64 4.33
CA PRO A 346 13.60 -6.89 5.27
C PRO A 346 14.66 -6.01 4.60
N GLU A 347 15.14 -6.40 3.43
CA GLU A 347 16.14 -5.65 2.66
C GLU A 347 15.51 -4.43 1.98
N VAL A 348 14.32 -4.61 1.41
CA VAL A 348 13.54 -3.51 0.82
C VAL A 348 13.12 -2.51 1.90
N VAL A 349 12.66 -3.00 3.06
CA VAL A 349 12.30 -2.16 4.22
C VAL A 349 13.51 -1.36 4.70
N LYS A 350 14.71 -1.94 4.72
CA LYS A 350 15.94 -1.19 5.04
C LYS A 350 16.22 -0.06 4.04
N LYS A 351 15.96 -0.27 2.74
CA LYS A 351 16.07 0.80 1.72
C LYS A 351 15.01 1.89 1.93
N VAL A 352 13.78 1.49 2.27
CA VAL A 352 12.70 2.40 2.64
C VAL A 352 13.13 3.29 3.79
N GLN A 353 13.66 2.71 4.87
CA GLN A 353 14.15 3.43 6.05
C GLN A 353 15.22 4.46 5.66
N LEU A 354 16.32 4.02 5.04
CA LEU A 354 17.45 4.87 4.68
C LEU A 354 17.04 6.04 3.76
N LYS A 355 16.14 5.78 2.81
CA LYS A 355 15.67 6.81 1.89
C LYS A 355 14.70 7.78 2.57
N SER A 356 13.85 7.29 3.47
CA SER A 356 12.92 8.12 4.25
C SER A 356 13.68 9.07 5.18
N GLU A 357 14.71 8.56 5.86
CA GLU A 357 15.64 9.35 6.67
C GLU A 357 16.33 10.43 5.85
N GLY A 358 16.83 10.10 4.66
CA GLY A 358 17.54 11.04 3.79
C GLY A 358 16.66 12.16 3.22
N VAL A 359 15.35 11.96 3.12
CA VAL A 359 14.40 12.97 2.64
C VAL A 359 13.87 13.83 3.79
N GLY A 360 13.82 13.32 5.03
CA GLY A 360 13.43 14.09 6.21
C GLY A 360 11.93 14.42 6.26
N GLY A 361 11.07 13.41 6.11
CA GLY A 361 9.62 13.56 6.09
C GLY A 361 8.87 12.64 7.07
N VAL A 362 7.55 12.80 7.12
CA VAL A 362 6.63 11.92 7.86
C VAL A 362 5.91 11.01 6.86
N PRO A 363 5.93 9.68 7.02
CA PRO A 363 5.17 8.78 6.16
C PRO A 363 3.67 8.99 6.36
N VAL A 364 2.96 9.21 5.27
CA VAL A 364 1.49 9.40 5.23
C VAL A 364 0.76 8.36 4.36
N GLY A 365 1.53 7.62 3.58
CA GLY A 365 1.09 6.46 2.83
C GLY A 365 2.20 5.43 2.84
N VAL A 366 1.90 4.19 3.22
CA VAL A 366 2.77 3.04 2.91
C VAL A 366 1.87 1.95 2.37
N GLN A 367 2.20 1.45 1.18
CA GLN A 367 1.40 0.43 0.52
C GLN A 367 2.28 -0.46 -0.34
N SER A 368 2.06 -1.75 -0.21
CA SER A 368 2.57 -2.80 -1.06
C SER A 368 1.63 -3.02 -2.24
N VAL A 369 2.15 -2.90 -3.46
CA VAL A 369 1.43 -3.15 -4.70
C VAL A 369 2.21 -4.17 -5.52
N TRP A 370 1.54 -5.24 -5.95
CA TRP A 370 2.14 -6.22 -6.84
C TRP A 370 2.22 -5.66 -8.26
N THR A 371 3.43 -5.52 -8.79
CA THR A 371 3.71 -5.05 -10.14
C THR A 371 4.36 -6.15 -10.99
N TYR A 372 4.25 -6.01 -12.30
CA TYR A 372 4.90 -6.89 -13.26
C TYR A 372 6.18 -6.23 -13.80
N PRO A 373 7.27 -6.98 -14.01
CA PRO A 373 8.45 -6.47 -14.69
C PRO A 373 8.13 -6.06 -16.14
N ASP A 374 8.73 -4.97 -16.61
CA ASP A 374 8.70 -4.55 -18.01
C ASP A 374 9.62 -5.45 -18.85
N TRP A 375 9.07 -6.58 -19.29
CA TRP A 375 9.79 -7.58 -20.08
C TRP A 375 10.04 -7.14 -21.53
N GLU A 376 9.21 -6.24 -22.09
CA GLU A 376 9.32 -5.80 -23.49
C GLU A 376 10.59 -4.96 -23.72
N SER A 377 11.06 -4.26 -22.68
CA SER A 377 12.28 -3.46 -22.78
C SER A 377 13.56 -4.28 -22.94
N GLY A 378 13.50 -5.62 -22.76
CA GLY A 378 14.68 -6.50 -22.73
C GLY A 378 15.66 -6.20 -21.59
N LYS A 379 15.31 -5.23 -20.74
CA LYS A 379 15.98 -4.90 -19.50
C LYS A 379 15.00 -5.35 -18.40
N ASP A 380 15.45 -6.13 -17.43
CA ASP A 380 14.64 -6.47 -16.24
C ASP A 380 14.43 -5.22 -15.36
N VAL A 381 13.89 -4.14 -15.93
CA VAL A 381 13.77 -2.83 -15.32
C VAL A 381 12.31 -2.64 -15.00
N PHE A 382 11.97 -2.79 -13.72
CA PHE A 382 10.70 -2.30 -13.22
C PHE A 382 10.65 -0.79 -13.46
N GLN A 383 9.54 -0.32 -14.04
CA GLN A 383 9.25 1.10 -14.13
C GLN A 383 8.22 1.44 -13.04
N PRO A 384 8.60 1.57 -11.76
CA PRO A 384 7.65 1.90 -10.68
C PRO A 384 6.93 3.24 -10.92
N ASN A 385 7.55 4.12 -11.70
CA ASN A 385 7.00 5.43 -12.06
C ASN A 385 6.03 5.38 -13.24
N ALA A 386 5.92 4.24 -13.95
CA ALA A 386 4.93 4.10 -15.01
C ALA A 386 3.54 3.97 -14.38
N SER A 387 2.59 4.79 -14.84
CA SER A 387 1.22 4.67 -14.35
C SER A 387 0.45 3.55 -15.05
N LEU A 388 0.87 3.16 -16.26
CA LEU A 388 0.28 2.07 -17.02
C LEU A 388 1.08 0.79 -16.81
N HIS A 389 0.42 -0.24 -16.29
CA HIS A 389 0.93 -1.61 -16.28
C HIS A 389 0.08 -2.48 -17.18
N VAL A 390 0.70 -3.10 -18.19
CA VAL A 390 0.01 -4.02 -19.10
C VAL A 390 0.15 -5.43 -18.53
N GLU A 391 -0.99 -6.14 -18.39
CA GLU A 391 -0.93 -7.57 -18.12
C GLU A 391 -0.29 -8.27 -19.34
N PRO A 392 0.80 -9.02 -19.14
CA PRO A 392 1.45 -9.74 -20.22
C PRO A 392 0.45 -10.72 -20.85
N ARG A 393 0.06 -10.45 -22.10
CA ARG A 393 -0.74 -11.41 -22.89
C ARG A 393 0.18 -12.48 -23.43
N ILE A 394 0.46 -13.49 -22.63
CA ILE A 394 0.95 -14.77 -23.15
C ILE A 394 -0.26 -15.68 -23.17
N ASP A 395 -1.05 -15.61 -24.27
CA ASP A 395 -1.97 -16.64 -24.83
C ASP A 395 -2.66 -17.69 -23.92
N GLY A 396 -2.76 -17.45 -22.61
CA GLY A 396 -3.11 -18.42 -21.58
C GLY A 396 -1.99 -19.38 -21.13
N THR A 397 -0.76 -19.35 -21.66
CA THR A 397 0.23 -20.42 -21.39
C THR A 397 1.28 -20.12 -20.32
N GLU A 398 1.63 -18.85 -20.04
CA GLU A 398 2.64 -18.50 -19.03
C GLU A 398 2.20 -17.28 -18.19
N LEU A 399 2.25 -17.41 -16.86
CA LEU A 399 2.11 -16.29 -15.93
C LEU A 399 3.50 -15.70 -15.69
N LEU A 400 3.68 -14.38 -15.84
CA LEU A 400 4.91 -13.67 -15.49
C LEU A 400 5.10 -13.56 -13.97
N PRO A 401 6.35 -13.41 -13.49
CA PRO A 401 6.57 -13.21 -12.07
C PRO A 401 5.95 -11.87 -11.66
N GLN A 402 5.24 -11.88 -10.55
CA GLN A 402 4.79 -10.66 -9.89
C GLN A 402 5.80 -10.29 -8.82
N VAL A 403 6.02 -9.00 -8.64
CA VAL A 403 6.94 -8.47 -7.64
C VAL A 403 6.23 -7.42 -6.80
N GLU A 404 6.40 -7.50 -5.49
CA GLU A 404 5.85 -6.55 -4.55
C GLU A 404 6.67 -5.26 -4.58
N THR A 405 6.04 -4.16 -5.01
CA THR A 405 6.58 -2.80 -4.94
C THR A 405 6.04 -2.11 -3.70
N ILE A 406 6.91 -1.53 -2.90
CA ILE A 406 6.51 -0.74 -1.73
C ILE A 406 6.48 0.73 -2.14
N HIS A 407 5.30 1.35 -2.10
CA HIS A 407 5.09 2.77 -2.28
C HIS A 407 5.04 3.44 -0.91
N VAL A 408 5.94 4.38 -0.67
CA VAL A 408 5.97 5.19 0.56
C VAL A 408 5.74 6.64 0.16
N CYS A 409 4.56 7.15 0.49
CA CYS A 409 4.21 8.55 0.35
C CYS A 409 4.61 9.28 1.63
N MET A 410 5.44 10.32 1.52
CA MET A 410 5.87 11.13 2.66
C MET A 410 5.46 12.58 2.49
N ILE A 411 5.13 13.23 3.59
CA ILE A 411 5.10 14.69 3.69
C ILE A 411 6.49 15.20 4.05
N VAL A 412 7.02 16.12 3.26
CA VAL A 412 8.27 16.85 3.52
C VAL A 412 7.95 18.32 3.72
N LYS A 413 8.55 18.95 4.74
CA LYS A 413 8.33 20.37 5.04
C LYS A 413 9.09 21.30 4.11
#